data_AF-A0A0P7ZTV1-F1
#
_entry.id   AF-A0A0P7ZTV1-F1
#
_cell.length_a   1.000
_cell.length_b   1.000
_cell.length_c   1.000
_cell.angle_alpha   90.00
_cell.angle_beta   90.00
_cell.angle_gamma   90.00
#
_symmetry.space_group_name_H-M   'P 1'
#
loop_
_entity.id
_entity.type
_entity.pdbx_description
1 polymer ?
#
loop_
_entity_poly.entity_id
_entity_poly.type
_entity_poly.pdbx_seq_one_letter_code
_entity_poly.pdbx_strand_id
1 'polypeptide(L)'
;MLKRGTWWLLIGAIALGGGVLLLESNQLESNREMPSSEAVADVQNTPNTLNNRGGDGSDSEGELIFPFSEGEVNRIVLNRPDDRLAFARATNGTWQMTEPEAGQAESGAIAFLLSQLTNPTTRTLSVEPSALEDFGLTNPETTLVLTANETDYQLAVGTPDFTGDNLYVQLTATELSDSSDASSDEASGTTKIHLVSGGLKNAIDRPTAEWRVTEASAEP
;
A
#
# COMPACT_ATOMS: atom_id res chain seq x y z
N MET A 1 -24.14 32.51 14.92
CA MET A 1 -23.84 32.57 16.37
C MET A 1 -24.82 31.66 17.11
N LEU A 2 -24.39 30.47 17.54
CA LEU A 2 -24.89 29.79 18.75
C LEU A 2 -23.78 28.81 19.17
N LYS A 3 -23.55 28.72 20.47
CA LYS A 3 -22.34 28.25 21.14
C LYS A 3 -22.68 27.02 21.98
N ARG A 4 -21.70 26.12 22.12
CA ARG A 4 -21.39 25.25 23.28
C ARG A 4 -22.10 23.90 23.40
N GLY A 5 -21.28 22.88 23.69
CA GLY A 5 -21.68 21.60 24.25
C GLY A 5 -20.50 20.67 24.55
N THR A 6 -19.47 21.15 25.23
CA THR A 6 -18.39 20.32 25.80
C THR A 6 -18.97 19.36 26.84
N TRP A 7 -18.79 18.06 26.67
CA TRP A 7 -19.03 17.07 27.72
C TRP A 7 -17.70 16.41 28.12
N TRP A 8 -17.22 16.79 29.29
CA TRP A 8 -16.23 16.05 30.07
C TRP A 8 -16.98 14.98 30.87
N LEU A 9 -16.45 13.75 30.90
CA LEU A 9 -16.75 12.81 31.97
C LEU A 9 -15.46 12.13 32.42
N LEU A 10 -15.12 12.42 33.67
CA LEU A 10 -14.07 11.84 34.50
C LEU A 10 -14.62 10.62 35.26
N ILE A 11 -13.68 9.87 35.86
CA ILE A 11 -13.80 8.84 36.93
C ILE A 11 -13.70 7.40 36.37
N GLY A 12 -12.78 6.53 36.83
CA GLY A 12 -11.99 6.60 38.06
C GLY A 12 -10.85 5.58 38.16
N ALA A 13 -10.10 5.70 39.24
CA ALA A 13 -8.95 4.90 39.64
C ALA A 13 -9.32 3.91 40.75
N ILE A 14 -8.81 2.66 40.67
CA ILE A 14 -8.66 1.68 41.78
C ILE A 14 -7.53 0.72 41.32
N ALA A 15 -6.30 0.76 41.86
CA ALA A 15 -5.76 0.32 43.16
C ALA A 15 -5.46 -1.20 43.30
N LEU A 16 -4.17 -1.51 43.23
CA LEU A 16 -3.30 -2.44 43.99
C LEU A 16 -3.71 -3.89 44.33
N GLY A 17 -2.75 -4.79 44.08
CA GLY A 17 -2.54 -6.09 44.72
C GLY A 17 -1.80 -7.02 43.75
N GLY A 18 -0.56 -7.46 43.93
CA GLY A 18 0.14 -7.89 45.14
C GLY A 18 0.24 -9.42 45.12
N GLY A 19 1.41 -9.99 44.82
CA GLY A 19 1.63 -11.44 44.89
C GLY A 19 2.90 -11.94 44.19
N VAL A 20 4.00 -12.00 44.94
CA VAL A 20 5.27 -12.68 44.62
C VAL A 20 5.29 -14.02 45.35
N LEU A 21 5.62 -15.13 44.67
CA LEU A 21 6.24 -16.35 45.21
C LEU A 21 7.06 -16.99 44.06
N LEU A 22 8.40 -17.10 44.11
CA LEU A 22 9.22 -18.18 44.75
C LEU A 22 8.69 -19.58 44.41
N LEU A 23 9.46 -20.63 44.10
CA LEU A 23 10.89 -20.95 43.95
C LEU A 23 10.86 -22.46 43.67
N GLU A 24 11.66 -23.02 42.75
CA GLU A 24 12.23 -24.36 42.98
C GLU A 24 13.41 -24.61 42.03
N SER A 25 14.62 -24.53 42.58
CA SER A 25 15.85 -25.00 41.94
C SER A 25 16.08 -26.45 42.37
N ASN A 26 16.03 -27.40 41.43
CA ASN A 26 16.44 -28.77 41.72
C ASN A 26 17.94 -28.95 41.48
N GLN A 27 18.56 -29.59 42.47
CA GLN A 27 19.97 -29.65 42.75
C GLN A 27 20.71 -30.70 41.92
N LEU A 28 22.02 -30.45 41.83
CA LEU A 28 23.08 -31.32 41.34
C LEU A 28 23.27 -32.56 42.22
N GLU A 29 23.37 -33.73 41.59
CA GLU A 29 24.10 -34.90 42.05
C GLU A 29 24.60 -35.62 40.79
N SER A 30 25.73 -36.32 40.70
CA SER A 30 26.94 -36.42 41.49
C SER A 30 27.82 -37.34 40.64
N ASN A 31 28.95 -36.83 40.16
CA ASN A 31 30.27 -37.47 40.04
C ASN A 31 30.44 -38.89 39.41
N ARG A 32 31.57 -39.02 38.69
CA ARG A 32 32.31 -40.26 38.28
C ARG A 32 31.90 -40.83 36.92
N GLU A 33 32.75 -41.15 35.94
CA GLU A 33 34.20 -41.34 35.83
C GLU A 33 34.59 -41.26 34.33
N MET A 34 35.77 -40.73 34.01
CA MET A 34 36.45 -40.97 32.71
C MET A 34 37.38 -42.18 32.88
N PRO A 35 37.49 -43.04 31.86
CA PRO A 35 38.83 -43.34 31.36
C PRO A 35 38.96 -43.25 29.83
N SER A 36 40.20 -42.99 29.44
CA SER A 36 40.73 -42.67 28.12
C SER A 36 40.80 -43.83 27.12
N SER A 37 40.83 -43.45 25.84
CA SER A 37 41.60 -44.07 24.74
C SER A 37 41.06 -45.37 24.11
N GLU A 38 40.56 -45.29 22.88
CA GLU A 38 41.32 -45.60 21.65
C GLU A 38 40.41 -45.52 20.40
N ALA A 39 41.04 -45.23 19.26
CA ALA A 39 40.49 -44.80 18.00
C ALA A 39 39.69 -45.87 17.23
N VAL A 40 38.79 -45.46 16.34
CA VAL A 40 38.76 -45.86 14.91
C VAL A 40 37.79 -44.98 14.11
N ALA A 41 38.16 -44.76 12.86
CA ALA A 41 37.58 -43.86 11.88
C ALA A 41 36.12 -44.16 11.48
N ASP A 42 35.34 -43.09 11.23
CA ASP A 42 34.61 -42.94 9.96
C ASP A 42 34.23 -41.46 9.76
N VAL A 43 34.85 -40.81 8.77
CA VAL A 43 34.40 -39.52 8.23
C VAL A 43 33.31 -39.84 7.22
N GLN A 44 32.05 -39.76 7.64
CA GLN A 44 30.92 -39.60 6.73
C GLN A 44 30.08 -38.40 7.13
N ASN A 45 30.26 -37.39 6.30
CA ASN A 45 29.59 -36.11 6.20
C ASN A 45 28.06 -36.29 6.22
N THR A 46 27.42 -36.01 7.35
CA THR A 46 25.96 -35.86 7.41
C THR A 46 25.58 -34.48 6.89
N PRO A 47 24.74 -34.34 5.86
CA PRO A 47 24.22 -33.03 5.47
C PRO A 47 23.34 -32.52 6.61
N ASN A 48 23.77 -31.42 7.23
CA ASN A 48 23.00 -30.70 8.23
C ASN A 48 21.84 -29.99 7.52
N THR A 49 20.72 -30.68 7.34
CA THR A 49 19.45 -30.11 6.91
C THR A 49 18.79 -29.39 8.07
N LEU A 50 19.32 -28.23 8.44
CA LEU A 50 18.59 -27.24 9.24
C LEU A 50 17.66 -26.44 8.32
N ASN A 51 16.55 -27.12 7.99
CA ASN A 51 15.19 -26.60 8.05
C ASN A 51 15.06 -25.07 7.85
N ASN A 52 15.07 -24.63 6.58
CA ASN A 52 14.57 -23.32 6.18
C ASN A 52 13.04 -23.35 6.34
N ARG A 53 12.60 -23.16 7.59
CA ARG A 53 11.19 -23.16 7.99
C ARG A 53 10.57 -21.84 7.57
N GLY A 54 9.86 -21.87 6.46
CA GLY A 54 8.74 -20.98 6.15
C GLY A 54 9.04 -19.50 6.32
N GLY A 55 9.75 -18.92 5.36
CA GLY A 55 9.32 -17.60 4.89
C GLY A 55 8.00 -17.83 4.17
N ASP A 56 6.91 -17.79 4.93
CA ASP A 56 5.58 -17.48 4.42
C ASP A 56 5.69 -16.10 3.78
N GLY A 57 6.16 -16.10 2.53
CA GLY A 57 6.00 -14.96 1.65
C GLY A 57 4.50 -14.83 1.52
N SER A 58 3.96 -13.74 2.05
CA SER A 58 2.58 -13.35 1.87
C SER A 58 2.23 -13.47 0.39
N ASP A 59 1.60 -14.58 0.02
CA ASP A 59 0.99 -14.78 -1.29
C ASP A 59 -0.12 -13.73 -1.37
N SER A 60 0.22 -12.58 -1.92
CA SER A 60 -0.77 -11.63 -2.36
C SER A 60 -1.48 -12.25 -3.56
N GLU A 61 -2.58 -12.95 -3.30
CA GLU A 61 -3.39 -13.69 -4.29
C GLU A 61 -4.15 -12.78 -5.30
N GLY A 62 -3.91 -11.46 -5.28
CA GLY A 62 -4.65 -10.48 -6.08
C GLY A 62 -3.99 -10.11 -7.42
N GLU A 63 -4.81 -9.70 -8.38
CA GLU A 63 -4.36 -9.16 -9.67
C GLU A 63 -3.78 -7.75 -9.48
N LEU A 64 -2.65 -7.42 -10.12
CA LEU A 64 -2.14 -6.05 -10.18
C LEU A 64 -3.00 -5.21 -11.13
N ILE A 65 -3.33 -3.98 -10.74
CA ILE A 65 -4.09 -3.07 -11.62
C ILE A 65 -3.21 -2.57 -12.75
N PHE A 66 -2.01 -2.09 -12.40
CA PHE A 66 -1.11 -1.45 -13.35
C PHE A 66 0.03 -2.39 -13.77
N PRO A 67 0.42 -2.38 -15.06
CA PRO A 67 1.53 -3.18 -15.56
C PRO A 67 2.88 -2.47 -15.40
N PHE A 68 3.02 -1.56 -14.42
CA PHE A 68 4.25 -0.83 -14.14
C PHE A 68 4.70 -1.01 -12.70
N SER A 69 6.00 -0.79 -12.49
CA SER A 69 6.63 -0.58 -11.19
C SER A 69 6.70 0.91 -10.85
N GLU A 70 6.86 1.25 -9.57
CA GLU A 70 6.90 2.64 -9.10
C GLU A 70 7.99 3.48 -9.79
N GLY A 71 9.12 2.86 -10.14
CA GLY A 71 10.27 3.54 -10.75
C GLY A 71 10.03 4.01 -12.18
N GLU A 72 9.03 3.47 -12.86
CA GLU A 72 8.70 3.76 -14.25
C GLU A 72 7.75 4.95 -14.39
N VAL A 73 7.12 5.36 -13.29
CA VAL A 73 6.22 6.52 -13.26
C VAL A 73 7.04 7.82 -13.28
N ASN A 74 6.69 8.71 -14.20
CA ASN A 74 7.35 10.01 -14.34
C ASN A 74 6.39 11.20 -14.18
N ARG A 75 5.08 11.01 -14.29
CA ARG A 75 4.07 12.04 -14.03
C ARG A 75 2.88 11.46 -13.29
N ILE A 76 2.31 12.28 -12.42
CA ILE A 76 1.10 11.98 -11.65
C ILE A 76 0.22 13.22 -11.66
N VAL A 77 -1.07 13.06 -11.96
CA VAL A 77 -2.08 14.10 -11.82
C VAL A 77 -3.23 13.53 -11.01
N LEU A 78 -3.49 14.12 -9.85
CA LEU A 78 -4.61 13.79 -8.99
C LEU A 78 -5.64 14.90 -9.09
N ASN A 79 -6.82 14.58 -9.63
CA ASN A 79 -7.97 15.48 -9.64
C ASN A 79 -8.94 15.03 -8.55
N ARG A 80 -9.34 15.96 -7.69
CA ARG A 80 -10.32 15.78 -6.62
C ARG A 80 -11.43 16.83 -6.75
N PRO A 81 -12.51 16.74 -5.96
CA PRO A 81 -13.53 17.79 -5.93
C PRO A 81 -12.98 19.17 -5.58
N ASP A 82 -12.04 19.22 -4.63
CA ASP A 82 -11.57 20.47 -4.05
C ASP A 82 -10.35 21.06 -4.76
N ASP A 83 -9.51 20.21 -5.35
CA ASP A 83 -8.24 20.62 -5.93
C ASP A 83 -7.69 19.68 -7.01
N ARG A 84 -6.65 20.17 -7.70
CA ARG A 84 -5.85 19.41 -8.66
C ARG A 84 -4.39 19.51 -8.28
N LEU A 85 -3.73 18.37 -8.18
CA LEU A 85 -2.32 18.25 -7.89
C LEU A 85 -1.63 17.61 -9.09
N ALA A 86 -0.54 18.20 -9.52
CA ALA A 86 0.28 17.65 -10.60
C ALA A 86 1.71 17.53 -10.14
N PHE A 87 2.33 16.40 -10.47
CA PHE A 87 3.69 16.05 -10.10
C PHE A 87 4.46 15.56 -11.32
N ALA A 88 5.73 15.89 -11.37
CA ALA A 88 6.67 15.41 -12.37
C ALA A 88 7.97 14.98 -11.70
N ARG A 89 8.52 13.86 -12.16
CA ARG A 89 9.83 13.38 -11.73
C ARG A 89 10.91 14.11 -12.51
N ALA A 90 11.75 14.87 -11.80
CA ALA A 90 12.88 15.57 -12.39
C ALA A 90 14.00 14.60 -12.80
N THR A 91 14.92 15.05 -13.66
CA THR A 91 16.05 14.25 -14.16
C THR A 91 16.98 13.74 -13.05
N ASN A 92 17.05 14.46 -11.92
CA ASN A 92 17.82 14.03 -10.74
C ASN A 92 17.07 13.00 -9.87
N GLY A 93 15.91 12.51 -10.32
CA GLY A 93 15.07 11.53 -9.64
C GLY A 93 14.13 12.10 -8.57
N THR A 94 14.21 13.41 -8.26
CA THR A 94 13.34 14.05 -7.26
C THR A 94 11.96 14.34 -7.84
N TRP A 95 10.92 14.22 -7.01
CA TRP A 95 9.57 14.60 -7.37
C TRP A 95 9.36 16.10 -7.15
N GLN A 96 8.77 16.76 -8.14
CA GLN A 96 8.37 18.16 -8.09
C GLN A 96 6.86 18.24 -8.22
N MET A 97 6.21 18.99 -7.33
CA MET A 97 4.86 19.47 -7.55
C MET A 97 4.92 20.59 -8.59
N THR A 98 4.07 20.52 -9.60
CA THR A 98 3.90 21.56 -10.62
C THR A 98 2.60 22.34 -10.42
N GLU A 99 1.60 21.75 -9.75
CA GLU A 99 0.34 22.38 -9.36
C GLU A 99 -0.15 21.88 -8.00
N PRO A 100 -0.86 22.70 -7.22
CA PRO A 100 -1.24 24.10 -7.52
C PRO A 100 -0.08 25.10 -7.35
N GLU A 101 0.95 24.73 -6.59
CA GLU A 101 2.13 25.53 -6.35
C GLU A 101 3.38 24.75 -6.71
N ALA A 102 4.27 25.36 -7.49
CA ALA A 102 5.51 24.72 -7.88
C ALA A 102 6.47 24.55 -6.68
N GLY A 103 7.08 23.38 -6.53
CA GLY A 103 8.09 23.13 -5.52
C GLY A 103 8.42 21.66 -5.34
N GLN A 104 9.39 21.37 -4.48
CA GLN A 104 9.76 19.98 -4.20
C GLN A 104 8.59 19.26 -3.50
N ALA A 105 8.22 18.12 -4.06
CA ALA A 105 7.22 17.25 -3.47
C ALA A 105 7.82 16.42 -2.33
N GLU A 106 7.02 16.12 -1.32
CA GLU A 106 7.40 15.22 -0.24
C GLU A 106 7.50 13.80 -0.80
N SER A 107 8.71 13.24 -0.78
CA SER A 107 9.00 11.94 -1.40
C SER A 107 8.24 10.78 -0.76
N GLY A 108 8.01 10.83 0.56
CA GLY A 108 7.25 9.82 1.28
C GLY A 108 5.78 9.79 0.88
N ALA A 109 5.18 10.95 0.61
CA ALA A 109 3.81 11.10 0.11
C ALA A 109 3.65 10.43 -1.25
N ILE A 110 4.57 10.72 -2.18
CA ILE A 110 4.57 10.14 -3.51
C ILE A 110 4.82 8.63 -3.45
N ALA A 111 5.81 8.18 -2.69
CA ALA A 111 6.12 6.77 -2.53
C ALA A 111 4.94 6.01 -1.90
N PHE A 112 4.29 6.60 -0.90
CA PHE A 112 3.10 6.00 -0.30
C PHE A 112 1.97 5.84 -1.33
N LEU A 113 1.65 6.88 -2.10
CA LEU A 113 0.65 6.78 -3.17
C LEU A 113 1.00 5.68 -4.18
N LEU A 114 2.23 5.69 -4.70
CA LEU A 114 2.67 4.70 -5.69
C LEU A 114 2.59 3.27 -5.13
N SER A 115 2.96 3.05 -3.87
CA SER A 115 2.83 1.74 -3.22
C SER A 115 1.38 1.26 -3.13
N GLN A 116 0.40 2.16 -3.03
CA GLN A 116 -1.02 1.77 -3.01
C GLN A 116 -1.52 1.37 -4.41
N LEU A 117 -0.93 1.92 -5.46
CA LEU A 117 -1.30 1.62 -6.86
C LEU A 117 -0.65 0.32 -7.36
N THR A 118 0.53 -0.01 -6.84
CA THR A 118 1.25 -1.25 -7.16
C THR A 118 0.85 -2.41 -6.25
N ASN A 119 -0.05 -2.18 -5.29
CA ASN A 119 -0.62 -3.25 -4.48
C ASN A 119 -1.59 -4.10 -5.32
N PRO A 120 -1.67 -5.41 -5.02
CA PRO A 120 -2.64 -6.29 -5.64
C PRO A 120 -4.06 -5.93 -5.20
N THR A 121 -5.00 -6.13 -6.12
CA THR A 121 -6.43 -5.95 -5.86
C THR A 121 -6.94 -6.97 -4.87
N THR A 122 -7.89 -6.56 -4.03
CA THR A 122 -8.61 -7.50 -3.16
C THR A 122 -9.59 -8.35 -3.96
N ARG A 123 -10.15 -7.78 -5.04
CA ARG A 123 -11.10 -8.46 -5.91
C ARG A 123 -11.19 -7.78 -7.28
N THR A 124 -11.49 -8.56 -8.31
CA THR A 124 -11.89 -8.07 -9.64
C THR A 124 -13.34 -8.44 -9.91
N LEU A 125 -14.09 -7.54 -10.55
CA LEU A 125 -15.48 -7.72 -10.94
C LEU A 125 -15.65 -7.42 -12.44
N SER A 126 -16.51 -8.17 -13.10
CA SER A 126 -16.97 -7.86 -14.46
C SER A 126 -18.43 -7.45 -14.37
N VAL A 127 -18.74 -6.22 -14.75
CA VAL A 127 -20.06 -5.59 -14.56
C VAL A 127 -20.56 -5.01 -15.88
N GLU A 128 -21.86 -4.92 -16.08
CA GLU A 128 -22.41 -4.19 -17.23
C GLU A 128 -22.09 -2.69 -17.11
N PRO A 129 -21.84 -1.96 -18.21
CA PRO A 129 -21.53 -0.52 -18.19
C PRO A 129 -22.58 0.32 -17.45
N SER A 130 -23.85 -0.06 -17.51
CA SER A 130 -24.92 0.65 -16.77
C SER A 130 -24.82 0.50 -15.25
N ALA A 131 -24.16 -0.55 -14.75
CA ALA A 131 -23.95 -0.74 -13.32
C ALA A 131 -22.81 0.11 -12.75
N LEU A 132 -22.01 0.80 -13.59
CA LEU A 132 -20.95 1.70 -13.12
C LEU A 132 -21.48 2.84 -12.23
N GLU A 133 -22.74 3.23 -12.40
CA GLU A 133 -23.40 4.26 -11.58
C GLU A 133 -23.48 3.81 -10.11
N ASP A 134 -23.79 2.53 -9.86
CA ASP A 134 -23.91 1.95 -8.51
C ASP A 134 -22.57 1.97 -7.75
N PHE A 135 -21.45 2.06 -8.47
CA PHE A 135 -20.10 2.13 -7.91
C PHE A 135 -19.50 3.55 -7.97
N GLY A 136 -20.25 4.55 -8.42
CA GLY A 136 -19.77 5.93 -8.59
C GLY A 136 -18.72 6.10 -9.69
N LEU A 137 -18.66 5.18 -10.67
CA LEU A 137 -17.64 5.14 -11.71
C LEU A 137 -18.09 5.76 -13.04
N THR A 138 -19.38 6.10 -13.21
CA THR A 138 -19.87 6.80 -14.40
C THR A 138 -19.40 8.26 -14.46
N ASN A 139 -19.36 8.96 -13.32
CA ASN A 139 -18.84 10.32 -13.20
C ASN A 139 -18.01 10.44 -11.92
N PRO A 140 -16.78 9.88 -11.92
CA PRO A 140 -15.94 9.80 -10.72
C PRO A 140 -15.51 11.20 -10.27
N GLU A 141 -15.69 11.48 -8.99
CA GLU A 141 -15.27 12.73 -8.35
C GLU A 141 -13.75 12.84 -8.20
N THR A 142 -13.07 11.69 -8.10
CA THR A 142 -11.63 11.62 -8.00
C THR A 142 -11.06 10.77 -9.14
N THR A 143 -10.05 11.31 -9.82
CA THR A 143 -9.32 10.60 -10.87
C THR A 143 -7.82 10.77 -10.69
N LEU A 144 -7.08 9.71 -11.01
CA LEU A 144 -5.63 9.72 -11.03
C LEU A 144 -5.15 9.43 -12.45
N VAL A 145 -4.33 10.32 -13.00
CA VAL A 145 -3.66 10.10 -14.29
C VAL A 145 -2.18 9.90 -14.04
N LEU A 146 -1.61 8.83 -14.58
CA LEU A 146 -0.20 8.50 -14.47
C LEU A 146 0.41 8.39 -15.85
N THR A 147 1.63 8.89 -16.02
CA THR A 147 2.46 8.57 -17.19
C THR A 147 3.58 7.65 -16.74
N ALA A 148 3.64 6.44 -17.30
CA ALA A 148 4.67 5.45 -17.03
C ALA A 148 5.08 4.75 -18.33
N ASN A 149 6.38 4.62 -18.60
CA ASN A 149 6.90 4.04 -19.85
C ASN A 149 6.17 4.54 -21.11
N GLU A 150 6.02 5.87 -21.25
CA GLU A 150 5.37 6.50 -22.40
C GLU A 150 3.87 6.16 -22.59
N THR A 151 3.27 5.48 -21.62
CA THR A 151 1.83 5.15 -21.59
C THR A 151 1.13 6.00 -20.55
N ASP A 152 -0.02 6.55 -20.92
CA ASP A 152 -0.90 7.25 -19.99
C ASP A 152 -1.97 6.29 -19.46
N TYR A 153 -2.10 6.26 -18.13
CA TYR A 153 -3.10 5.48 -17.42
C TYR A 153 -4.03 6.42 -16.66
N GLN A 154 -5.33 6.16 -16.71
CA GLN A 154 -6.33 6.84 -15.91
C GLN A 154 -7.01 5.84 -14.98
N LEU A 155 -6.98 6.14 -13.69
CA LEU A 155 -7.74 5.43 -12.66
C LEU A 155 -8.92 6.30 -12.24
N ALA A 156 -10.12 5.84 -12.54
CA ALA A 156 -11.34 6.37 -11.94
C ALA A 156 -11.51 5.78 -10.55
N VAL A 157 -11.76 6.63 -9.55
CA VAL A 157 -12.01 6.21 -8.17
C VAL A 157 -13.50 6.38 -7.87
N GLY A 158 -14.14 5.26 -7.51
CA GLY A 158 -15.55 5.17 -7.19
C GLY A 158 -15.80 5.22 -5.68
N THR A 159 -16.97 4.71 -5.28
CA THR A 159 -17.39 4.70 -3.88
C THR A 159 -16.62 3.63 -3.07
N PRO A 160 -16.59 3.77 -1.74
CA PRO A 160 -16.20 2.67 -0.87
C PRO A 160 -17.14 1.47 -1.01
N ASP A 161 -16.66 0.30 -0.59
CA ASP A 161 -17.52 -0.85 -0.37
C ASP A 161 -18.40 -0.69 0.89
N PHE A 162 -19.18 -1.71 1.21
CA PHE A 162 -20.12 -1.67 2.33
C PHE A 162 -19.44 -1.63 3.70
N THR A 163 -18.17 -2.06 3.82
CA THR A 163 -17.42 -1.95 5.08
C THR A 163 -16.75 -0.58 5.19
N GLY A 164 -16.48 0.06 4.05
CA GLY A 164 -15.75 1.32 3.96
C GLY A 164 -14.24 1.12 3.97
N ASP A 165 -13.75 -0.13 3.98
CA ASP A 165 -12.34 -0.46 4.05
C ASP A 165 -11.69 -0.54 2.67
N ASN A 166 -12.48 -0.64 1.61
CA ASN A 166 -11.99 -0.78 0.24
C ASN A 166 -12.68 0.22 -0.70
N LEU A 167 -12.06 0.48 -1.84
CA LEU A 167 -12.59 1.37 -2.88
C LEU A 167 -12.77 0.63 -4.20
N TYR A 168 -13.88 0.91 -4.89
CA TYR A 168 -14.03 0.50 -6.28
C TYR A 168 -13.23 1.42 -7.20
N VAL A 169 -12.53 0.85 -8.18
CA VAL A 169 -11.75 1.60 -9.16
C VAL A 169 -11.89 0.99 -10.56
N GLN A 170 -11.71 1.81 -11.58
CA GLN A 170 -11.66 1.38 -12.99
C GLN A 170 -10.41 1.96 -13.65
N LEU A 171 -9.64 1.09 -14.31
CA LEU A 171 -8.46 1.47 -15.08
C LEU A 171 -8.83 1.66 -16.56
N THR A 172 -8.30 2.71 -17.17
CA THR A 172 -8.24 2.89 -18.63
C THR A 172 -6.81 3.23 -19.02
N ALA A 173 -6.23 2.49 -19.98
CA ALA A 173 -4.90 2.76 -20.51
C ALA A 173 -5.01 3.37 -21.92
N THR A 174 -4.20 4.39 -22.20
CA THR A 174 -4.07 5.01 -23.51
C THR A 174 -2.60 4.96 -23.93
N GLU A 175 -2.30 4.07 -24.88
CA GLU A 175 -0.96 3.94 -25.45
C GLU A 175 -0.66 5.15 -26.35
N LEU A 176 0.34 5.96 -26.01
CA LEU A 176 0.81 7.08 -26.83
C LEU A 176 1.83 6.59 -27.87
N SER A 177 1.46 5.66 -28.74
CA SER A 177 2.23 5.30 -29.94
C SER A 177 1.35 4.57 -30.93
N ASP A 178 1.12 5.25 -32.06
CA ASP A 178 0.63 4.80 -33.35
C ASP A 178 -0.53 3.77 -33.39
N SER A 179 -1.58 4.21 -34.08
CA SER A 179 -2.61 3.43 -34.74
C SER A 179 -2.32 1.94 -34.99
N SER A 180 -3.41 1.15 -34.87
CA SER A 180 -3.55 -0.25 -35.28
C SER A 180 -2.93 -1.30 -34.37
N ASP A 181 -3.53 -1.48 -33.21
CA ASP A 181 -4.24 -2.74 -32.91
C ASP A 181 -5.11 -2.49 -31.67
N ALA A 182 -6.26 -1.86 -31.89
CA ALA A 182 -7.37 -2.04 -30.97
C ALA A 182 -7.80 -3.50 -31.12
N SER A 183 -7.09 -4.41 -30.44
CA SER A 183 -7.60 -5.72 -30.08
C SER A 183 -8.77 -5.47 -29.15
N SER A 184 -9.87 -5.16 -29.81
CA SER A 184 -11.22 -5.22 -29.32
C SER A 184 -11.45 -6.68 -28.98
N ASP A 185 -11.07 -7.09 -27.77
CA ASP A 185 -11.77 -8.17 -27.08
C ASP A 185 -13.19 -7.67 -26.74
N GLU A 186 -13.92 -7.24 -27.77
CA GLU A 186 -15.34 -6.95 -27.80
C GLU A 186 -16.05 -8.32 -27.88
N ALA A 187 -15.93 -9.09 -26.80
CA ALA A 187 -16.64 -10.34 -26.63
C ALA A 187 -17.04 -10.56 -25.16
N SER A 188 -17.46 -9.50 -24.49
CA SER A 188 -18.44 -9.50 -23.40
C SER A 188 -18.87 -8.05 -23.19
N GLY A 189 -20.17 -7.75 -23.18
CA GLY A 189 -20.70 -6.40 -22.95
C GLY A 189 -20.45 -5.85 -21.54
N THR A 190 -19.46 -6.40 -20.83
CA THR A 190 -19.11 -6.07 -19.45
C THR A 190 -17.78 -5.33 -19.40
N THR A 191 -17.65 -4.42 -18.45
CA THR A 191 -16.41 -3.72 -18.13
C THR A 191 -15.80 -4.28 -16.84
N LYS A 192 -14.48 -4.22 -16.74
CA LYS A 192 -13.74 -4.68 -15.57
C LYS A 192 -13.61 -3.54 -14.56
N ILE A 193 -13.96 -3.80 -13.30
CA ILE A 193 -13.67 -2.92 -12.17
C ILE A 193 -12.93 -3.71 -11.08
N HIS A 194 -12.18 -3.01 -10.24
CA HIS A 194 -11.38 -3.61 -9.18
C HIS A 194 -11.78 -3.06 -7.83
N LEU A 195 -11.58 -3.87 -6.79
CA LEU A 195 -11.67 -3.48 -5.39
C LEU A 195 -10.26 -3.41 -4.82
N VAL A 196 -9.86 -2.23 -4.33
CA VAL A 196 -8.53 -1.98 -3.75
C VAL A 196 -8.62 -1.61 -2.28
N SER A 197 -7.54 -1.82 -1.55
CA SER A 197 -7.48 -1.48 -0.13
C SER A 197 -7.69 0.02 0.10
N GLY A 198 -8.27 0.36 1.25
CA GLY A 198 -8.53 1.74 1.68
C GLY A 198 -7.26 2.56 1.93
N GLY A 199 -6.08 1.93 1.89
CA GLY A 199 -4.81 2.66 1.86
C GLY A 199 -4.74 3.64 0.68
N LEU A 200 -5.33 3.29 -0.47
CA LEU A 200 -5.46 4.22 -1.59
C LEU A 200 -6.26 5.47 -1.20
N LYS A 201 -7.37 5.32 -0.46
CA LYS A 201 -8.17 6.44 0.04
C LYS A 201 -7.32 7.40 0.88
N ASN A 202 -6.53 6.85 1.81
CA ASN A 202 -5.65 7.65 2.66
C ASN A 202 -4.57 8.38 1.86
N ALA A 203 -4.06 7.75 0.80
CA ALA A 203 -3.09 8.38 -0.09
C ALA A 203 -3.73 9.53 -0.86
N ILE A 204 -4.87 9.28 -1.52
CA ILE A 204 -5.53 10.29 -2.35
C ILE A 204 -6.22 11.37 -1.55
N ASP A 205 -6.62 11.18 -0.29
CA ASP A 205 -7.24 12.24 0.52
C ASP A 205 -6.23 13.09 1.29
N ARG A 206 -4.93 12.77 1.18
CA ARG A 206 -3.87 13.52 1.86
C ARG A 206 -3.98 15.02 1.57
N PRO A 207 -4.00 15.89 2.60
CA PRO A 207 -4.07 17.33 2.43
C PRO A 207 -2.98 17.87 1.51
N THR A 208 -3.30 18.85 0.65
CA THR A 208 -2.40 19.41 -0.37
C THR A 208 -1.06 19.86 0.20
N ALA A 209 -1.06 20.45 1.40
CA ALA A 209 0.15 20.93 2.07
C ALA A 209 1.14 19.79 2.43
N GLU A 210 0.63 18.58 2.71
CA GLU A 210 1.46 17.42 3.08
C GLU A 210 2.14 16.74 1.88
N TRP A 211 1.83 17.19 0.66
CA TRP A 211 2.54 16.75 -0.54
C TRP A 211 3.79 17.56 -0.82
N ARG A 212 4.11 18.56 0.00
CA ARG A 212 5.26 19.44 -0.15
C ARG A 212 6.22 19.26 1.01
N VAL A 213 7.51 19.45 0.72
CA VAL A 213 8.53 19.52 1.79
C VAL A 213 8.22 20.73 2.68
N THR A 214 8.03 20.48 3.97
CA THR A 214 7.84 21.54 4.97
C THR A 214 9.20 21.92 5.54
N GLU A 215 9.53 23.22 5.58
CA GLU A 215 10.82 23.76 6.05
C GLU A 215 11.14 23.45 7.54
N ALA A 216 10.21 22.85 8.29
CA ALA A 216 10.40 22.48 9.70
C ALA A 216 11.45 21.36 9.93
N SER A 217 11.94 20.70 8.88
CA SER A 217 12.96 19.64 8.98
C SER A 217 14.40 20.13 8.74
N ALA A 218 14.61 21.43 8.51
CA ALA A 218 15.93 22.02 8.43
C ALA A 218 16.34 22.57 9.82
N GLU A 219 16.66 21.68 10.76
CA GLU A 219 17.46 22.10 11.92
C GLU A 219 18.92 22.36 11.48
N PRO A 220 19.54 23.47 11.95
CA PRO A 220 20.86 23.93 11.51
C PRO A 220 22.04 23.07 11.98
#